data_AF-T1PQR2-F1
#
_entry.id   AF-T1PQR2-F1
#
_cell.length_a   1.000
_cell.length_b   1.000
_cell.length_c   1.000
_cell.angle_alpha   90.00
_cell.angle_beta   90.00
_cell.angle_gamma   90.00
#
_symmetry.space_group_name_H-M   'P 1'
#
loop_
_entity.id
_entity.type
_entity.pdbx_description
1 polymer ?
#
loop_
_entity_poly.entity_id
_entity_poly.type
_entity_poly.pdbx_seq_one_letter_code
_entity_poly.pdbx_strand_id
1 'polypeptide(L)'
;MQQNTHVDDILNPYGEIRTLLAQLAANLETMMRMVQPTAIKNADNEMEELRKQNIRLGNILMTKFQEFRANLPPENDYSLESRMKRTLFYGLHQNYIDIWRKNEQFLHNYETKLKQHLQLQSKIINCNATEEEIEELISNKTTSLFVGNILEETEKERKKLRDLIDRFSELKKLE
;
A
#
# COMPACT_ATOMS: atom_id res chain seq x y z
N MET A 1 -21.58 -34.06 22.84
CA MET A 1 -20.57 -33.91 21.77
C MET A 1 -21.16 -33.52 20.40
N GLN A 2 -22.41 -33.88 20.06
CA GLN A 2 -23.02 -33.56 18.75
C GLN A 2 -23.28 -32.06 18.46
N GLN A 3 -23.44 -31.20 19.47
CA GLN A 3 -23.74 -29.77 19.27
C GLN A 3 -22.53 -28.94 18.78
N ASN A 4 -21.30 -29.31 19.16
CA ASN A 4 -20.10 -28.61 18.69
C ASN A 4 -19.86 -28.81 17.19
N THR A 5 -20.05 -30.05 16.71
CA THR A 5 -19.83 -30.41 15.30
C THR A 5 -20.69 -29.57 14.35
N HIS A 6 -21.96 -29.35 14.70
CA HIS A 6 -22.89 -28.54 13.89
C HIS A 6 -22.52 -27.05 13.85
N VAL A 7 -21.95 -26.50 14.93
CA VAL A 7 -21.54 -25.09 14.95
C VAL A 7 -20.23 -24.91 14.18
N ASP A 8 -19.28 -25.83 14.35
CA ASP A 8 -18.01 -25.81 13.62
C ASP A 8 -18.24 -25.90 12.11
N ASP A 9 -19.18 -26.73 11.65
CA ASP A 9 -19.57 -26.83 10.24
C ASP A 9 -20.11 -25.50 9.68
N ILE A 10 -20.82 -24.73 10.50
CA ILE A 10 -21.29 -23.38 10.12
C ILE A 10 -20.13 -22.39 10.08
N LEU A 11 -19.18 -22.47 11.02
CA LEU A 11 -18.11 -21.48 11.17
C LEU A 11 -16.93 -21.70 10.21
N ASN A 12 -16.59 -22.95 9.90
CA ASN A 12 -15.40 -23.32 9.12
C ASN A 12 -15.30 -22.57 7.78
N PRO A 13 -16.36 -22.45 6.96
CA PRO A 13 -16.28 -21.71 5.69
C PRO A 13 -15.91 -20.22 5.87
N TYR A 14 -16.33 -19.62 6.98
CA TYR A 14 -16.03 -18.22 7.29
C TYR A 14 -14.63 -18.03 7.89
N GLY A 15 -14.00 -19.10 8.39
CA GLY A 15 -12.63 -19.09 8.90
C GLY A 15 -11.62 -18.69 7.82
N GLU A 16 -11.76 -19.26 6.61
CA GLU A 16 -10.90 -18.91 5.48
C GLU A 16 -11.06 -17.43 5.08
N ILE A 17 -12.30 -16.93 5.02
CA ILE A 17 -12.57 -15.51 4.73
C ILE A 17 -11.89 -14.60 5.76
N ARG A 18 -11.94 -14.95 7.05
CA ARG A 18 -11.27 -14.20 8.11
C ARG A 18 -9.76 -14.15 7.92
N THR A 19 -9.14 -15.27 7.57
CA THR A 19 -7.69 -15.33 7.29
C THR A 19 -7.31 -14.46 6.09
N LEU A 20 -8.08 -14.52 5.01
CA LEU A 20 -7.85 -13.69 3.83
C LEU A 20 -8.02 -12.20 4.12
N LEU A 21 -9.02 -11.81 4.91
CA LEU A 21 -9.22 -10.43 5.36
C LEU A 21 -8.08 -9.94 6.25
N ALA A 22 -7.61 -10.79 7.17
CA ALA A 22 -6.47 -10.46 8.02
C ALA A 22 -5.19 -10.25 7.20
N GLN A 23 -4.96 -11.08 6.17
CA GLN A 23 -3.82 -10.92 5.27
C GLN A 23 -3.92 -9.63 4.44
N LEU A 24 -5.09 -9.32 3.89
CA LEU A 24 -5.35 -8.08 3.16
C LEU A 24 -5.06 -6.84 4.03
N ALA A 25 -5.52 -6.85 5.29
CA ALA A 25 -5.28 -5.79 6.25
C ALA A 25 -3.79 -5.67 6.64
N ALA A 26 -3.11 -6.78 6.91
CA ALA A 26 -1.69 -6.78 7.28
C ALA A 26 -0.79 -6.27 6.14
N ASN A 27 -1.10 -6.64 4.89
CA ASN A 27 -0.44 -6.10 3.72
C ASN A 27 -0.64 -4.57 3.62
N LEU A 28 -1.87 -4.09 3.81
CA LEU A 28 -2.18 -2.67 3.81
C LEU A 28 -1.40 -1.91 4.90
N GLU A 29 -1.35 -2.42 6.12
CA GLU A 29 -0.57 -1.82 7.22
C GLU A 29 0.93 -1.77 6.94
N THR A 30 1.46 -2.80 6.27
CA THR A 30 2.86 -2.84 5.83
C THR A 30 3.12 -1.78 4.78
N MET A 31 2.24 -1.69 3.78
CA MET A 31 2.29 -0.65 2.77
C MET A 31 2.25 0.76 3.39
N MET A 32 1.36 1.03 4.35
CA MET A 32 1.30 2.34 5.04
C MET A 32 2.61 2.73 5.74
N ARG A 33 3.36 1.76 6.27
CA ARG A 33 4.65 2.01 6.94
C ARG A 33 5.77 2.33 5.96
N MET A 34 5.71 1.82 4.73
CA MET A 34 6.73 2.03 3.70
C MET A 34 6.72 3.44 3.09
N VAL A 35 5.60 4.16 3.17
CA VAL A 35 5.45 5.53 2.63
C VAL A 35 6.06 6.60 3.55
N GLN A 36 6.68 6.22 4.67
CA GLN A 36 7.35 7.18 5.55
C GLN A 36 8.64 7.72 4.87
N PRO A 37 8.94 9.03 4.98
CA PRO A 37 10.00 9.71 4.23
C PRO A 37 11.40 9.06 4.32
N THR A 38 11.67 8.31 5.38
CA THR A 38 12.95 7.65 5.65
C THR A 38 13.14 6.30 4.94
N ALA A 39 12.11 5.72 4.32
CA ALA A 39 12.12 4.34 3.80
C ALA A 39 12.11 4.21 2.25
N ILE A 40 12.09 5.32 1.51
CA ILE A 40 11.78 5.33 0.06
C ILE A 40 12.88 4.69 -0.82
N LYS A 41 14.09 4.44 -0.30
CA LYS A 41 15.23 3.98 -1.14
C LYS A 41 15.08 2.58 -1.76
N ASN A 42 14.21 1.70 -1.22
CA ASN A 42 13.99 0.33 -1.73
C ASN A 42 12.51 -0.10 -1.72
N ALA A 43 11.58 0.84 -1.48
CA ALA A 43 10.18 0.52 -1.18
C ALA A 43 9.35 0.13 -2.42
N ASP A 44 9.75 0.54 -3.63
CA ASP A 44 8.87 0.46 -4.81
C ASP A 44 8.54 -0.98 -5.23
N ASN A 45 9.52 -1.89 -5.22
CA ASN A 45 9.31 -3.28 -5.64
C ASN A 45 8.44 -4.06 -4.64
N GLU A 46 8.71 -3.91 -3.34
CA GLU A 46 7.93 -4.57 -2.29
C GLU A 46 6.51 -3.97 -2.17
N MET A 47 6.37 -2.64 -2.36
CA MET A 47 5.07 -1.97 -2.44
C MET A 47 4.22 -2.52 -3.59
N GLU A 48 4.81 -2.67 -4.77
CA GLU A 48 4.12 -3.21 -5.94
C GLU A 48 3.72 -4.69 -5.77
N GLU A 49 4.56 -5.50 -5.13
CA GLU A 49 4.22 -6.89 -4.84
C GLU A 49 3.08 -7.00 -3.81
N LEU A 50 3.12 -6.23 -2.72
CA LEU A 50 2.02 -6.18 -1.74
C LEU A 50 0.72 -5.69 -2.38
N ARG A 51 0.78 -4.71 -3.29
CA ARG A 51 -0.38 -4.24 -4.05
C ARG A 51 -0.99 -5.35 -4.92
N LYS A 52 -0.18 -6.06 -5.70
CA LYS A 52 -0.65 -7.20 -6.52
C LYS A 52 -1.26 -8.30 -5.66
N GLN A 53 -0.66 -8.60 -4.51
CA GLN A 53 -1.21 -9.55 -3.56
C GLN A 53 -2.58 -9.09 -3.06
N ASN A 54 -2.75 -7.82 -2.68
CA ASN A 54 -4.03 -7.29 -2.24
C ASN A 54 -5.11 -7.35 -3.33
N ILE A 55 -4.76 -7.06 -4.58
CA ILE A 55 -5.70 -7.23 -5.71
C ILE A 55 -6.14 -8.69 -5.86
N ARG A 56 -5.19 -9.63 -5.79
CA ARG A 56 -5.50 -11.06 -5.86
C ARG A 56 -6.39 -11.51 -4.71
N LEU A 57 -6.09 -11.10 -3.48
CA LEU A 57 -6.88 -11.41 -2.28
C LEU A 57 -8.30 -10.82 -2.39
N GLY A 58 -8.41 -9.56 -2.85
CA GLY A 58 -9.70 -8.91 -3.09
C GLY A 58 -10.57 -9.66 -4.10
N ASN A 59 -9.99 -10.11 -5.21
CA ASN A 59 -10.72 -10.92 -6.20
C ASN A 59 -11.20 -12.26 -5.62
N ILE A 60 -10.34 -12.97 -4.87
CA ILE A 60 -10.73 -14.22 -4.20
C ILE A 60 -11.86 -13.98 -3.20
N LEU A 61 -11.76 -12.92 -2.38
CA LEU A 61 -12.79 -12.54 -1.42
C LEU A 61 -14.11 -12.21 -2.12
N MET A 62 -14.07 -11.47 -3.23
CA MET A 62 -15.25 -11.12 -4.02
C MET A 62 -15.98 -12.37 -4.53
N THR A 63 -15.24 -13.33 -5.10
CA THR A 63 -15.83 -14.61 -5.54
C THR A 63 -16.46 -15.37 -4.37
N LYS A 64 -15.76 -15.50 -3.25
CA LYS A 64 -16.30 -16.17 -2.05
C LYS A 64 -17.54 -15.49 -1.50
N PHE A 65 -17.58 -14.16 -1.45
CA PHE A 65 -18.78 -13.44 -1.01
C PHE A 65 -19.95 -13.59 -1.98
N GLN A 66 -19.71 -13.69 -3.29
CA GLN A 66 -20.76 -14.01 -4.25
C GLN A 66 -21.33 -15.40 -4.03
N GLU A 67 -20.47 -16.41 -3.82
CA GLU A 67 -20.88 -17.78 -3.51
C GLU A 67 -21.68 -17.85 -2.20
N PHE A 68 -21.23 -17.15 -1.16
CA PHE A 68 -21.91 -17.15 0.13
C PHE A 68 -23.26 -16.46 0.03
N ARG A 69 -23.33 -15.34 -0.70
CA ARG A 69 -24.58 -14.62 -0.94
C ARG A 69 -25.60 -15.46 -1.69
N ALA A 70 -25.17 -16.23 -2.69
CA ALA A 70 -26.04 -17.13 -3.44
C ALA A 70 -26.61 -18.26 -2.57
N ASN A 71 -25.86 -18.69 -1.55
CA ASN A 71 -26.24 -19.75 -0.62
C ASN A 71 -26.79 -19.23 0.72
N LEU A 72 -27.14 -17.94 0.81
CA LEU A 72 -27.69 -17.36 2.03
C LEU A 72 -29.11 -17.90 2.28
N PRO A 73 -29.42 -18.32 3.53
CA PRO A 73 -30.76 -18.72 3.89
C PRO A 73 -31.76 -17.57 3.77
N PRO A 74 -33.02 -17.85 3.38
CA PRO A 74 -34.03 -16.83 3.16
C PRO A 74 -34.32 -16.04 4.43
N GLU A 75 -34.66 -14.75 4.28
CA GLU A 75 -34.79 -13.83 5.42
C GLU A 75 -35.88 -14.22 6.41
N ASN A 76 -36.91 -14.91 5.95
CA ASN A 76 -38.01 -15.41 6.77
C ASN A 76 -37.69 -16.72 7.52
N ASP A 77 -36.52 -17.32 7.30
CA ASP A 77 -36.06 -18.45 8.11
C ASP A 77 -35.34 -17.94 9.37
N TYR A 78 -36.01 -18.06 10.52
CA TYR A 78 -35.52 -17.61 11.81
C TYR A 78 -34.79 -18.69 12.62
N SER A 79 -34.45 -19.83 12.00
CA SER A 79 -33.61 -20.84 12.64
C SER A 79 -32.27 -20.25 13.09
N LEU A 80 -31.70 -20.83 14.14
CA LEU A 80 -30.41 -20.37 14.69
C LEU A 80 -29.32 -20.37 13.63
N GLU A 81 -29.23 -21.45 12.85
CA GLU A 81 -28.26 -21.59 11.77
C GLU A 81 -28.43 -20.48 10.71
N SER A 82 -29.66 -20.24 10.27
CA SER A 82 -29.94 -19.23 9.23
C SER A 82 -29.61 -17.82 9.70
N ARG A 83 -29.89 -17.51 10.96
CA ARG A 83 -29.47 -16.25 11.59
C ARG A 83 -27.95 -16.15 11.69
N MET A 84 -27.27 -17.20 12.14
CA MET A 84 -25.81 -17.22 12.25
C MET A 84 -25.14 -16.99 10.89
N LYS A 85 -25.56 -17.72 9.84
CA LYS A 85 -25.01 -17.58 8.48
C LYS A 85 -25.18 -16.15 7.94
N ARG A 86 -26.36 -15.54 8.11
CA ARG A 86 -26.61 -14.15 7.73
C ARG A 86 -25.72 -13.18 8.51
N THR A 87 -25.69 -13.28 9.84
CA THR A 87 -24.89 -12.39 10.69
C THR A 87 -23.39 -12.48 10.35
N LEU A 88 -22.86 -13.69 10.17
CA LEU A 88 -21.47 -13.91 9.78
C LEU A 88 -21.17 -13.32 8.41
N PHE A 89 -22.05 -13.56 7.42
CA PHE A 89 -21.91 -13.01 6.08
C PHE A 89 -21.88 -11.49 6.09
N TYR A 90 -22.92 -10.83 6.63
CA TYR A 90 -23.00 -9.37 6.60
C TYR A 90 -21.88 -8.71 7.39
N GLY A 91 -21.49 -9.28 8.55
CA GLY A 91 -20.38 -8.78 9.34
C GLY A 91 -19.05 -8.84 8.60
N LEU A 92 -18.74 -9.98 7.98
CA LEU A 92 -17.48 -10.15 7.24
C LEU A 92 -17.46 -9.37 5.92
N HIS A 93 -18.61 -9.29 5.23
CA HIS A 93 -18.73 -8.52 4.00
C HIS A 93 -18.57 -7.01 4.26
N GLN A 94 -19.14 -6.50 5.36
CA GLN A 94 -18.92 -5.11 5.76
C GLN A 94 -17.44 -4.85 6.07
N ASN A 95 -16.79 -5.75 6.83
CA ASN A 95 -15.36 -5.63 7.11
C ASN A 95 -14.51 -5.64 5.82
N TYR A 96 -14.85 -6.49 4.85
CA TYR A 96 -14.23 -6.47 3.53
C TYR A 96 -14.35 -5.12 2.83
N ILE A 97 -15.56 -4.56 2.76
CA ILE A 97 -15.79 -3.24 2.17
C ILE A 97 -14.94 -2.16 2.85
N ASP A 98 -14.87 -2.20 4.19
CA ASP A 98 -14.14 -1.20 4.96
C ASP A 98 -12.62 -1.30 4.74
N ILE A 99 -12.05 -2.51 4.73
CA ILE A 99 -10.63 -2.73 4.42
C ILE A 99 -10.34 -2.33 2.97
N TRP A 100 -11.19 -2.74 2.02
CA TRP A 100 -11.00 -2.43 0.61
C TRP A 100 -11.05 -0.93 0.34
N ARG A 101 -12.00 -0.22 0.94
CA ARG A 101 -12.09 1.25 0.83
C ARG A 101 -10.82 1.92 1.36
N LYS A 102 -10.29 1.47 2.51
CA LYS A 102 -9.02 1.98 3.05
C LYS A 102 -7.84 1.68 2.13
N ASN A 103 -7.82 0.50 1.50
CA ASN A 103 -6.80 0.13 0.52
C ASN A 103 -6.81 1.06 -0.69
N GLU A 104 -7.98 1.30 -1.30
CA GLU A 104 -8.12 2.22 -2.44
C GLU A 104 -7.73 3.66 -2.06
N GLN A 105 -8.18 4.14 -0.91
CA GLN A 105 -7.82 5.47 -0.42
C GLN A 105 -6.31 5.60 -0.19
N PHE A 106 -5.67 4.57 0.35
CA PHE A 106 -4.21 4.54 0.52
C PHE A 106 -3.49 4.60 -0.82
N LEU A 107 -3.88 3.80 -1.82
CA LEU A 107 -3.24 3.78 -3.13
C LEU A 107 -3.35 5.13 -3.84
N HIS A 108 -4.52 5.77 -3.80
CA HIS A 108 -4.71 7.11 -4.36
C HIS A 108 -3.80 8.16 -3.71
N ASN A 109 -3.70 8.12 -2.38
CA ASN A 109 -2.83 9.01 -1.63
C ASN A 109 -1.34 8.73 -1.88
N TYR A 110 -0.96 7.46 -2.05
CA TYR A 110 0.41 7.06 -2.33
C TYR A 110 0.87 7.61 -3.69
N GLU A 111 0.06 7.45 -4.73
CA GLU A 111 0.37 7.98 -6.06
C GLU A 111 0.56 9.50 -6.02
N THR A 112 -0.34 10.22 -5.34
CA THR A 112 -0.25 11.68 -5.19
C THR A 112 1.02 12.10 -4.45
N LYS A 113 1.36 11.42 -3.34
CA LYS A 113 2.58 11.68 -2.58
C LYS A 113 3.85 11.36 -3.37
N LEU A 114 3.84 10.30 -4.16
CA LEU A 114 4.95 9.94 -5.03
C LEU A 114 5.20 11.03 -6.08
N LYS A 115 4.14 11.50 -6.76
CA LYS A 115 4.23 12.64 -7.70
C LYS A 115 4.81 13.89 -7.03
N GLN A 116 4.28 14.28 -5.86
CA GLN A 116 4.78 15.45 -5.11
C GLN A 116 6.24 15.29 -4.68
N HIS A 117 6.64 14.09 -4.24
CA HIS A 117 8.00 13.82 -3.82
C HIS A 117 8.98 13.93 -5.00
N LEU A 118 8.62 13.38 -6.16
CA LEU A 118 9.45 13.49 -7.37
C LEU A 118 9.54 14.92 -7.89
N GLN A 119 8.44 15.67 -7.85
CA GLN A 119 8.43 17.11 -8.19
C GLN A 119 9.35 17.90 -7.25
N LEU A 120 9.30 17.64 -5.94
CA LEU A 120 10.16 18.30 -4.97
C LEU A 120 11.62 17.95 -5.20
N GLN A 121 11.95 16.68 -5.41
CA GLN A 121 13.32 16.23 -5.67
C GLN A 121 13.88 16.82 -6.97
N SER A 122 13.09 16.88 -8.04
CA SER A 122 13.48 17.52 -9.30
C SER A 122 13.79 19.02 -9.12
N LYS A 123 12.96 19.73 -8.34
CA LYS A 123 13.19 21.15 -8.00
C LYS A 123 14.47 21.36 -7.17
N ILE A 124 14.78 20.46 -6.23
CA ILE A 124 15.99 20.55 -5.40
C ILE A 124 17.26 20.53 -6.26
N ILE A 125 17.23 19.89 -7.43
CA ILE A 125 18.40 19.73 -8.31
C ILE A 125 18.36 20.67 -9.52
N ASN A 126 17.40 21.59 -9.56
CA ASN A 126 17.27 22.55 -10.64
C ASN A 126 17.02 21.89 -12.02
N CYS A 127 16.55 20.63 -12.05
CA CYS A 127 16.19 19.96 -13.29
C CYS A 127 14.83 20.44 -13.85
N ASN A 128 14.01 21.13 -13.05
CA ASN A 128 12.69 21.67 -13.44
C ASN A 128 11.82 20.68 -14.24
N ALA A 129 11.87 19.39 -13.88
CA ALA A 129 11.11 18.37 -14.60
C ALA A 129 9.62 18.72 -14.60
N THR A 130 8.99 18.65 -15.76
CA THR A 130 7.57 18.97 -15.91
C THR A 130 6.70 17.87 -15.31
N GLU A 131 5.40 18.15 -15.15
CA GLU A 131 4.46 17.16 -14.65
C GLU A 131 4.39 15.94 -15.57
N GLU A 132 4.43 16.15 -16.89
CA GLU A 132 4.42 15.09 -17.90
C GLU A 132 5.66 14.17 -17.80
N GLU A 133 6.85 14.74 -17.59
CA GLU A 133 8.09 13.96 -17.44
C GLU A 133 8.07 13.09 -16.17
N ILE A 134 7.46 13.59 -15.09
CA ILE A 134 7.31 12.85 -13.83
C ILE A 134 6.29 11.72 -13.98
N GLU A 135 5.19 11.95 -14.70
CA GLU A 135 4.24 10.89 -15.03
C GLU A 135 4.87 9.81 -15.89
N GLU A 136 5.73 10.17 -16.84
CA GLU A 136 6.47 9.23 -17.67
C GLU A 136 7.45 8.38 -16.83
N LEU A 137 8.15 8.99 -15.86
CA LEU A 137 9.03 8.27 -14.93
C LEU A 137 8.28 7.25 -14.06
N ILE A 138 7.07 7.60 -13.59
CA ILE A 138 6.21 6.70 -12.82
C ILE A 138 5.70 5.56 -13.72
N SER A 139 5.20 5.88 -14.91
CA SER A 139 4.71 4.90 -15.88
C SER A 139 5.78 3.89 -16.27
N ASN A 140 7.01 4.37 -16.50
CA ASN A 140 8.14 3.54 -16.91
C ASN A 140 8.83 2.80 -15.74
N LYS A 141 8.37 2.98 -14.50
CA LYS A 141 8.95 2.38 -13.29
C LYS A 141 10.46 2.67 -13.10
N THR A 142 10.93 3.81 -13.60
CA THR A 142 12.34 4.24 -13.51
C THR A 142 12.58 5.22 -12.36
N THR A 143 11.58 5.39 -11.49
CA THR A 143 11.59 6.32 -10.35
C THR A 143 12.76 6.11 -9.40
N SER A 144 13.11 4.86 -9.08
CA SER A 144 14.24 4.55 -8.18
C SER A 144 15.60 4.96 -8.73
N LEU A 145 15.81 4.80 -10.04
CA LEU A 145 17.03 5.24 -10.74
C LEU A 145 17.11 6.77 -10.77
N PHE A 146 15.98 7.43 -11.02
CA PHE A 146 15.90 8.88 -10.97
C PHE A 146 16.27 9.39 -9.57
N VAL A 147 15.60 8.89 -8.51
CA VAL A 147 15.91 9.25 -7.11
C VAL A 147 17.37 8.93 -6.73
N GLY A 148 17.92 7.82 -7.23
CA GLY A 148 19.31 7.43 -7.02
C GLY A 148 20.31 8.44 -7.60
N ASN A 149 20.15 8.77 -8.89
CA ASN A 149 20.99 9.75 -9.58
C ASN A 149 20.90 11.13 -8.92
N ILE A 150 19.69 11.52 -8.49
CA ILE A 150 19.40 12.75 -7.76
C ILE A 150 20.22 12.87 -6.46
N LEU A 151 20.23 11.80 -5.67
CA LEU A 151 20.95 11.79 -4.40
C LEU A 151 22.46 11.84 -4.60
N GLU A 152 22.97 11.15 -5.61
CA GLU A 152 24.38 11.16 -5.98
C GLU A 152 24.84 12.56 -6.42
N GLU A 153 24.07 13.24 -7.28
CA GLU A 153 24.35 14.63 -7.68
C GLU A 153 24.30 15.59 -6.50
N THR A 154 23.31 15.45 -5.61
CA THR A 154 23.21 16.29 -4.40
C THR A 154 24.42 16.12 -3.48
N GLU A 155 24.90 14.88 -3.31
CA GLU A 155 26.07 14.59 -2.49
C GLU A 155 27.36 15.12 -3.12
N LYS A 156 27.46 15.05 -4.44
CA LYS A 156 28.54 15.67 -5.23
C LYS A 156 28.57 17.20 -5.04
N GLU A 157 27.43 17.88 -5.08
CA GLU A 157 27.41 19.34 -4.90
C GLU A 157 27.65 19.77 -3.45
N ARG A 158 27.18 19.00 -2.47
CA ARG A 158 27.60 19.20 -1.05
C ARG A 158 29.10 19.03 -0.84
N LYS A 159 29.74 18.14 -1.60
CA LYS A 159 31.19 17.96 -1.55
C LYS A 159 31.90 19.17 -2.16
N LYS A 160 31.51 19.61 -3.35
CA LYS A 160 32.07 20.82 -3.97
C LYS A 160 31.96 22.05 -3.08
N LEU A 161 30.80 22.23 -2.42
CA LEU A 161 30.60 23.36 -1.50
C LEU A 161 31.56 23.31 -0.30
N ARG A 162 31.79 22.13 0.28
CA ARG A 162 32.78 21.95 1.36
C ARG A 162 34.18 22.32 0.89
N ASP A 163 34.60 21.81 -0.26
CA ASP A 163 35.92 22.11 -0.82
C ASP A 163 36.11 23.62 -1.08
N LEU A 164 35.03 24.31 -1.48
CA LEU A 164 35.02 25.77 -1.68
C LEU A 164 35.12 26.54 -0.37
N ILE A 165 34.39 26.11 0.67
CA ILE A 165 34.47 26.69 2.03
C ILE A 165 35.88 26.49 2.60
N ASP A 166 36.46 25.31 2.43
CA ASP A 166 37.80 24.99 2.91
C ASP A 166 38.84 25.87 2.21
N ARG A 167 38.78 25.99 0.87
CA ARG A 167 39.62 26.93 0.10
C ARG A 167 39.44 28.38 0.54
N PHE A 168 38.21 28.81 0.76
CA PHE A 168 37.92 30.16 1.23
C PHE A 168 38.52 30.39 2.62
N SER A 169 38.48 29.39 3.50
CA SER A 169 39.10 29.44 4.83
C SER A 169 40.63 29.49 4.77
N GLU A 170 41.26 28.83 3.80
CA GLU A 170 42.70 28.88 3.56
C GLU A 170 43.14 30.24 3.03
N LEU A 171 42.42 30.81 2.05
CA LEU A 171 42.68 32.15 1.52
C LEU A 171 42.59 33.21 2.61
N LYS A 172 41.58 33.13 3.48
CA LYS A 172 41.41 34.05 4.62
C LYS A 172 42.54 33.98 5.66
N LYS A 173 43.29 32.87 5.73
CA LYS A 173 44.47 32.75 6.61
C LYS A 173 45.73 33.35 6.00
N LEU A 174 45.72 33.61 4.70
CA LEU A 174 46.84 34.18 3.94
C LEU A 174 46.74 35.71 3.80
N GLU A 175 45.56 36.29 4.04
CA GLU A 175 45.32 37.72 4.28
C GLU A 175 45.61 38.12 5.74
#